data_AF-A0A536E0X9-F1
#
_entry.id   AF-A0A536E0X9-F1
#
_cell.length_a   1.000
_cell.length_b   1.000
_cell.length_c   1.000
_cell.angle_alpha   90.00
_cell.angle_beta   90.00
_cell.angle_gamma   90.00
#
_symmetry.space_group_name_H-M   'P 1'
#
loop_
_entity.id
_entity.type
_entity.pdbx_description
1 polymer ?
#
loop_
_entity_poly.entity_id
_entity_poly.type
_entity_poly.pdbx_seq_one_letter_code
_entity_poly.pdbx_strand_id
1 'polypeptide(L)'
;MSSNDRPVGASVAKAALRQYRLAQPQAFAGMGRVVADGAAARLPSSGGSDATTRSGIRFADNKGPVLSPVHIWPIFWGSSWSTDRAPTAGDVTAAVTRVVTGPFMSALDQYRVVQPGTVARATLLASSEPPNPFNNQDVVDILYGLLLAGAIPEPDDDPLALYTLFLPPGVTSIDSSIGEHSYFAYYNLTHLWLADAGLGSNVHYAWTANNGSLDFVTTVFSHELVEACTDPEGTTILGVEGTCAQSGWCEIGDVCTGTTGQVDGVSVQSYWSQRDLTCVIPSRGAVADATTPAADPARTAEPSVTATPVAIPSGAQSSVAPRPSASVIPLPATPVSAPATPATPPARGALNRILQLDLPPAFFFWVEFLYLIALIVGAILWVKGTWLHDYLPEQIGPIPISIPWFGALGAVLISIAGISAHNVVGGTASTRWDPSYNFWHIARPLVGAAVGTVGYLMLAAVLDATRVAGTTPSSPGVRPVSNLIAFLFGYREESFRELIKRAVDLLLQPGVRGGASGTPPPSPRP
;
A
#
# COMPACT_ATOMS: atom_id res chain seq x y z
N MET A 1 -38.61 21.73 -24.10
CA MET A 1 -38.56 20.73 -23.03
C MET A 1 -37.10 20.47 -22.74
N SER A 2 -36.64 20.71 -21.50
CA SER A 2 -35.21 20.61 -21.14
C SER A 2 -34.96 19.33 -20.36
N SER A 3 -33.86 18.65 -20.70
CA SER A 3 -33.31 17.52 -19.93
C SER A 3 -32.79 17.98 -18.58
N ASN A 4 -33.02 17.20 -17.51
CA ASN A 4 -32.33 17.39 -16.24
C ASN A 4 -32.30 16.09 -15.40
N ASP A 5 -31.42 15.16 -15.78
CA ASP A 5 -31.05 13.95 -15.03
C ASP A 5 -29.54 13.77 -15.22
N ARG A 6 -28.67 14.25 -14.33
CA ARG A 6 -28.13 13.60 -13.11
C ARG A 6 -27.09 14.60 -12.51
N PRO A 7 -26.62 14.51 -11.22
CA PRO A 7 -26.11 13.28 -10.60
C PRO A 7 -26.31 13.12 -9.08
N VAL A 8 -26.93 12.00 -8.69
CA VAL A 8 -26.95 11.52 -7.28
C VAL A 8 -25.71 10.67 -6.94
N GLY A 9 -25.06 10.03 -7.93
CA GLY A 9 -23.93 9.13 -7.68
C GLY A 9 -22.68 9.81 -7.08
N ALA A 10 -22.36 11.03 -7.51
CA ALA A 10 -21.15 11.73 -7.06
C ALA A 10 -21.20 12.19 -5.59
N SER A 11 -22.40 12.46 -5.05
CA SER A 11 -22.57 12.79 -3.64
C SER A 11 -22.53 11.55 -2.74
N VAL A 12 -23.04 10.40 -3.21
CA VAL A 12 -22.91 9.11 -2.54
C VAL A 12 -21.44 8.66 -2.50
N ALA A 13 -20.71 8.75 -3.62
CA ALA A 13 -19.28 8.46 -3.66
C ALA A 13 -18.47 9.35 -2.70
N LYS A 14 -18.75 10.66 -2.67
CA LYS A 14 -18.13 11.58 -1.68
C LYS A 14 -18.54 11.28 -0.23
N ALA A 15 -19.74 10.78 0.02
CA ALA A 15 -20.18 10.37 1.35
C ALA A 15 -19.48 9.07 1.81
N ALA A 16 -19.33 8.09 0.91
CA ALA A 16 -18.59 6.86 1.14
C ALA A 16 -17.10 7.14 1.42
N LEU A 17 -16.44 7.93 0.56
CA LEU A 17 -15.05 8.39 0.79
C LEU A 17 -14.91 9.16 2.12
N ARG A 18 -15.89 9.98 2.50
CA ARG A 18 -15.87 10.72 3.78
C ARG A 18 -16.13 9.83 5.00
N GLN A 19 -16.87 8.74 4.86
CA GLN A 19 -16.98 7.71 5.91
C GLN A 19 -15.72 6.85 5.99
N TYR A 20 -15.11 6.51 4.85
CA TYR A 20 -13.84 5.78 4.77
C TYR A 20 -12.68 6.52 5.44
N ARG A 21 -12.55 7.83 5.19
CA ARG A 21 -11.54 8.72 5.83
C ARG A 21 -11.64 8.84 7.35
N LEU A 22 -12.72 8.33 7.95
CA LEU A 22 -12.95 8.28 9.40
C LEU A 22 -12.78 6.88 9.99
N ALA A 23 -12.55 5.86 9.16
CA ALA A 23 -12.66 4.45 9.53
C ALA A 23 -11.32 3.68 9.60
N GLN A 24 -10.20 4.27 9.16
CA GLN A 24 -8.91 3.57 9.11
C GLN A 24 -8.22 3.44 10.49
N PRO A 25 -8.04 2.20 11.01
CA PRO A 25 -6.74 1.81 11.54
C PRO A 25 -5.70 1.81 10.40
N GLN A 26 -4.42 2.02 10.69
CA GLN A 26 -3.41 2.05 9.63
C GLN A 26 -3.37 0.70 8.90
N ALA A 27 -3.50 0.74 7.57
CA ALA A 27 -3.34 -0.43 6.74
C ALA A 27 -1.89 -0.94 6.88
N PHE A 28 -1.75 -2.19 7.33
CA PHE A 28 -0.46 -2.89 7.28
C PHE A 28 -0.19 -3.34 5.85
N ALA A 29 0.17 -2.39 5.00
CA ALA A 29 0.79 -2.63 3.70
C ALA A 29 2.30 -2.83 3.91
N GLY A 30 2.86 -3.89 3.35
CA GLY A 30 4.30 -3.92 3.04
C GLY A 30 4.56 -3.19 1.71
N MET A 31 5.83 -2.88 1.42
CA MET A 31 6.19 -1.97 0.32
C MET A 31 7.44 -2.49 -0.42
N GLY A 32 7.31 -2.70 -1.72
CA GLY A 32 8.42 -2.66 -2.67
C GLY A 32 8.76 -1.21 -2.99
N ARG A 33 10.04 -0.86 -3.13
CA ARG A 33 10.47 0.57 -3.20
C ARG A 33 11.63 0.81 -4.13
N VAL A 34 11.38 1.52 -5.23
CA VAL A 34 12.45 1.95 -6.14
C VAL A 34 13.13 3.24 -5.64
N VAL A 35 14.46 3.18 -5.47
CA VAL A 35 15.31 4.32 -5.11
C VAL A 35 16.10 4.82 -6.32
N ALA A 36 15.92 6.10 -6.67
CA ALA A 36 16.71 6.77 -7.70
C ALA A 36 18.11 7.17 -7.19
N ASP A 37 19.08 6.26 -7.28
CA ASP A 37 20.42 6.51 -6.75
C ASP A 37 21.27 7.39 -7.69
N GLY A 38 21.49 8.64 -7.25
CA GLY A 38 22.35 9.62 -7.91
C GLY A 38 23.84 9.36 -7.70
N ALA A 39 24.30 8.14 -7.94
CA ALA A 39 25.71 7.75 -7.82
C ALA A 39 26.13 6.87 -9.00
N ALA A 40 27.02 7.39 -9.85
CA ALA A 40 27.64 6.60 -10.90
C ALA A 40 28.56 5.53 -10.27
N ALA A 41 28.02 4.33 -10.06
CA ALA A 41 28.82 3.12 -9.89
C ALA A 41 29.75 3.01 -11.10
N ARG A 42 31.06 3.21 -10.87
CA ARG A 42 32.04 3.22 -11.96
C ARG A 42 32.09 1.84 -12.62
N LEU A 43 31.62 1.77 -13.86
CA LEU A 43 31.93 0.68 -14.77
C LEU A 43 33.46 0.55 -14.90
N PRO A 44 34.04 -0.64 -14.73
CA PRO A 44 35.19 -1.05 -15.51
C PRO A 44 34.70 -1.29 -16.94
N SER A 45 35.16 -0.50 -17.90
CA SER A 45 34.85 -0.68 -19.31
C SER A 45 35.52 -1.92 -19.89
N SER A 46 34.75 -2.74 -20.61
CA SER A 46 35.20 -3.63 -21.69
C SER A 46 36.46 -4.50 -21.46
N GLY A 47 36.24 -5.77 -21.12
CA GLY A 47 37.24 -6.84 -21.22
C GLY A 47 36.57 -8.20 -20.98
N GLY A 48 36.87 -9.20 -21.79
CA GLY A 48 36.36 -10.56 -21.59
C GLY A 48 37.01 -11.26 -20.39
N SER A 49 36.44 -12.39 -19.96
CA SER A 49 36.77 -13.18 -18.76
C SER A 49 36.71 -12.37 -17.44
N ASP A 50 35.78 -12.65 -16.53
CA ASP A 50 35.51 -13.98 -15.99
C ASP A 50 34.05 -14.17 -15.54
N ALA A 51 33.60 -15.43 -15.47
CA ALA A 51 32.34 -15.78 -14.82
C ALA A 51 32.51 -15.81 -13.29
N THR A 52 32.80 -14.65 -12.68
CA THR A 52 32.64 -14.46 -11.23
C THR A 52 31.16 -14.51 -10.89
N THR A 53 30.67 -15.74 -10.70
CA THR A 53 29.36 -16.05 -10.14
C THR A 53 29.05 -15.11 -8.97
N ARG A 54 27.96 -14.34 -9.07
CA ARG A 54 27.43 -13.53 -7.96
C ARG A 54 26.81 -14.46 -6.90
N SER A 55 27.62 -15.30 -6.26
CA SER A 55 27.18 -16.49 -5.52
C SER A 55 26.34 -16.20 -4.26
N GLY A 56 26.29 -14.92 -3.84
CA GLY A 56 25.48 -14.41 -2.74
C GLY A 56 24.07 -13.92 -3.11
N ILE A 57 23.76 -13.63 -4.39
CA ILE A 57 22.41 -13.20 -4.78
C ILE A 57 21.51 -14.44 -4.92
N ARG A 58 20.55 -14.60 -4.01
CA ARG A 58 19.65 -15.76 -3.98
C ARG A 58 18.25 -15.39 -3.48
N PHE A 59 17.24 -15.87 -4.20
CA PHE A 59 15.83 -15.69 -3.83
C PHE A 59 15.24 -17.02 -3.33
N ALA A 60 14.36 -16.92 -2.33
CA ALA A 60 13.64 -18.05 -1.75
C ALA A 60 12.14 -17.93 -2.02
N ASP A 61 11.48 -19.06 -2.28
CA ASP A 61 10.02 -19.16 -2.45
C ASP A 61 9.35 -19.48 -1.12
N ASN A 62 8.81 -18.44 -0.49
CA ASN A 62 8.10 -18.44 0.80
C ASN A 62 6.61 -18.83 0.68
N LYS A 63 6.14 -19.20 -0.52
CA LYS A 63 4.81 -19.78 -0.80
C LYS A 63 3.60 -18.84 -0.70
N GLY A 64 3.80 -17.52 -0.69
CA GLY A 64 2.75 -16.53 -0.91
C GLY A 64 2.18 -16.52 -2.35
N PRO A 65 1.36 -15.51 -2.70
CA PRO A 65 0.70 -15.38 -4.00
C PRO A 65 1.65 -14.94 -5.13
N VAL A 66 1.24 -15.16 -6.38
CA VAL A 66 1.87 -14.62 -7.59
C VAL A 66 0.80 -14.16 -8.58
N LEU A 67 1.05 -13.12 -9.37
CA LEU A 67 0.11 -12.67 -10.40
C LEU A 67 0.46 -13.33 -11.74
N SER A 68 -0.23 -14.43 -12.07
CA SER A 68 0.06 -15.19 -13.29
C SER A 68 -1.17 -15.91 -13.89
N PRO A 69 -1.53 -15.64 -15.15
CA PRO A 69 -1.07 -14.50 -15.95
C PRO A 69 -1.59 -13.18 -15.36
N VAL A 70 -0.75 -12.15 -15.24
CA VAL A 70 -1.19 -10.85 -14.70
C VAL A 70 -2.20 -10.15 -15.62
N HIS A 71 -3.22 -9.52 -15.05
CA HIS A 71 -4.16 -8.67 -15.77
C HIS A 71 -3.87 -7.20 -15.45
N ILE A 72 -3.17 -6.51 -16.34
CA ILE A 72 -2.80 -5.10 -16.12
C ILE A 72 -4.01 -4.21 -16.39
N TRP A 73 -4.35 -3.36 -15.43
CA TRP A 73 -5.36 -2.32 -15.55
C TRP A 73 -4.69 -0.93 -15.53
N PRO A 74 -4.39 -0.32 -16.70
CA PRO A 74 -3.71 0.98 -16.76
C PRO A 74 -4.63 2.12 -16.31
N ILE A 75 -4.17 2.95 -15.36
CA ILE A 75 -4.90 4.10 -14.84
C ILE A 75 -4.04 5.35 -15.02
N PHE A 76 -4.52 6.29 -15.83
CA PHE A 76 -3.86 7.57 -16.10
C PHE A 76 -4.46 8.64 -15.20
N TRP A 77 -3.79 8.98 -14.11
CA TRP A 77 -4.27 9.92 -13.09
C TRP A 77 -3.82 11.35 -13.41
N GLY A 78 -4.75 12.31 -13.46
CA GLY A 78 -4.47 13.72 -13.73
C GLY A 78 -4.78 14.16 -15.16
N SER A 79 -5.15 15.43 -15.32
CA SER A 79 -5.56 16.02 -16.60
C SER A 79 -4.43 16.18 -17.62
N SER A 80 -3.16 16.05 -17.22
CA SER A 80 -2.03 16.04 -18.16
C SER A 80 -2.17 14.97 -19.24
N TRP A 81 -2.80 13.84 -18.89
CA TRP A 81 -3.01 12.69 -19.77
C TRP A 81 -4.15 12.87 -20.78
N SER A 82 -4.96 13.92 -20.68
CA SER A 82 -5.92 14.31 -21.73
C SER A 82 -5.34 15.28 -22.76
N THR A 83 -4.01 15.28 -22.94
CA THR A 83 -3.29 16.12 -23.91
C THR A 83 -2.44 15.27 -24.85
N ASP A 84 -2.23 15.75 -26.07
CA ASP A 84 -1.37 15.09 -27.08
C ASP A 84 0.14 15.32 -26.81
N ARG A 85 0.52 15.68 -25.58
CA ARG A 85 1.92 15.88 -25.20
C ARG A 85 2.57 14.54 -24.88
N ALA A 86 3.63 14.20 -25.61
CA ALA A 86 4.40 12.97 -25.36
C ALA A 86 5.08 12.97 -23.97
N PRO A 87 5.16 11.80 -23.29
CA PRO A 87 4.47 10.56 -23.63
C PRO A 87 2.96 10.68 -23.39
N THR A 88 2.15 10.33 -24.39
CA THR A 88 0.69 10.30 -24.24
C THR A 88 0.25 9.03 -23.50
N ALA A 89 -0.99 9.02 -23.01
CA ALA A 89 -1.58 7.80 -22.45
C ALA A 89 -1.60 6.63 -23.48
N GLY A 90 -1.72 6.95 -24.77
CA GLY A 90 -1.62 5.97 -25.86
C GLY A 90 -0.21 5.39 -26.00
N ASP A 91 0.84 6.22 -25.96
CA ASP A 91 2.23 5.78 -26.06
C ASP A 91 2.61 4.84 -24.91
N VAL A 92 2.22 5.21 -23.69
CA VAL A 92 2.44 4.39 -22.48
C VAL A 92 1.66 3.08 -22.58
N THR A 93 0.37 3.11 -22.92
CA THR A 93 -0.43 1.88 -23.06
C THR A 93 0.14 0.94 -24.12
N ALA A 94 0.60 1.47 -25.25
CA ALA A 94 1.23 0.69 -26.31
C ALA A 94 2.58 0.09 -25.87
N ALA A 95 3.38 0.81 -25.09
CA ALA A 95 4.64 0.31 -24.54
C ALA A 95 4.41 -0.77 -23.48
N VAL A 96 3.52 -0.52 -22.52
CA VAL A 96 3.05 -1.49 -21.50
C VAL A 96 2.59 -2.79 -22.17
N THR A 97 1.80 -2.69 -23.24
CA THR A 97 1.33 -3.86 -24.01
C THR A 97 2.49 -4.66 -24.60
N ARG A 98 3.50 -4.01 -25.20
CA ARG A 98 4.70 -4.69 -25.73
C ARG A 98 5.55 -5.37 -24.66
N VAL A 99 5.63 -4.80 -23.46
CA VAL A 99 6.35 -5.41 -22.32
C VAL A 99 5.60 -6.63 -21.78
N VAL A 100 4.30 -6.48 -21.49
CA VAL A 100 3.47 -7.48 -20.79
C VAL A 100 3.13 -8.68 -21.65
N THR A 101 2.88 -8.46 -22.95
CA THR A 101 2.54 -9.54 -23.92
C THR A 101 3.75 -10.01 -24.74
N GLY A 102 4.90 -9.36 -24.57
CA GLY A 102 6.13 -9.64 -25.30
C GLY A 102 7.02 -10.67 -24.61
N PRO A 103 8.28 -10.78 -25.04
CA PRO A 103 9.23 -11.74 -24.48
C PRO A 103 9.70 -11.38 -23.07
N PHE A 104 9.56 -10.13 -22.62
CA PHE A 104 10.23 -9.62 -21.41
C PHE A 104 9.96 -10.45 -20.16
N MET A 105 8.71 -10.88 -19.95
CA MET A 105 8.31 -11.69 -18.79
C MET A 105 8.69 -13.18 -18.90
N SER A 106 9.27 -13.64 -20.02
CA SER A 106 9.45 -15.07 -20.28
C SER A 106 10.39 -15.81 -19.32
N ALA A 107 11.36 -15.12 -18.71
CA ALA A 107 12.22 -15.72 -17.69
C ALA A 107 11.59 -15.70 -16.28
N LEU A 108 10.40 -15.13 -16.08
CA LEU A 108 9.68 -15.26 -14.81
C LEU A 108 9.10 -16.68 -14.62
N ASP A 109 9.15 -17.54 -15.64
CA ASP A 109 8.75 -18.94 -15.58
C ASP A 109 9.45 -19.73 -14.44
N GLN A 110 10.66 -19.34 -14.08
CA GLN A 110 11.41 -19.91 -12.96
C GLN A 110 10.81 -19.60 -11.58
N TYR A 111 10.03 -18.53 -11.47
CA TYR A 111 9.34 -18.09 -10.27
C TYR A 111 7.88 -18.53 -10.35
N ARG A 112 7.58 -19.73 -9.83
CA ARG A 112 6.22 -20.30 -9.79
C ARG A 112 5.51 -20.45 -11.14
N VAL A 113 6.25 -20.49 -12.25
CA VAL A 113 5.69 -20.55 -13.62
C VAL A 113 4.92 -19.26 -13.98
N VAL A 114 5.34 -18.10 -13.46
CA VAL A 114 4.76 -16.80 -13.85
C VAL A 114 4.82 -16.61 -15.36
N GLN A 115 3.66 -16.32 -15.96
CA GLN A 115 3.48 -16.17 -17.41
C GLN A 115 3.28 -14.70 -17.82
N PRO A 116 3.57 -14.36 -19.10
CA PRO A 116 3.14 -13.10 -19.71
C PRO A 116 1.64 -12.83 -19.51
N GLY A 117 1.30 -11.55 -19.33
CA GLY A 117 -0.04 -11.11 -18.94
C GLY A 117 -0.92 -10.63 -20.09
N THR A 118 -2.03 -9.98 -19.71
CA THR A 118 -2.87 -9.19 -20.61
C THR A 118 -2.94 -7.74 -20.15
N VAL A 119 -3.33 -6.83 -21.05
CA VAL A 119 -3.52 -5.41 -20.74
C VAL A 119 -4.96 -5.02 -21.06
N ALA A 120 -5.70 -4.60 -20.03
CA ALA A 120 -7.07 -4.13 -20.14
C ALA A 120 -7.14 -2.73 -20.80
N ARG A 121 -8.37 -2.28 -21.08
CA ARG A 121 -8.60 -0.92 -21.57
C ARG A 121 -8.17 0.10 -20.50
N ALA A 122 -7.33 1.05 -20.90
CA ALA A 122 -6.89 2.14 -20.04
C ALA A 122 -8.04 3.02 -19.51
N THR A 123 -7.98 3.34 -18.22
CA THR A 123 -8.87 4.28 -17.52
C THR A 123 -8.19 5.64 -17.44
N LEU A 124 -8.82 6.67 -18.03
CA LEU A 124 -8.34 8.06 -17.96
C LEU A 124 -9.08 8.82 -16.86
N LEU A 125 -8.38 9.13 -15.77
CA LEU A 125 -8.90 9.87 -14.63
C LEU A 125 -8.47 11.35 -14.72
N ALA A 126 -8.90 12.02 -15.79
CA ALA A 126 -8.58 13.43 -16.06
C ALA A 126 -9.38 14.43 -15.20
N SER A 127 -10.37 13.99 -14.42
CA SER A 127 -11.20 14.83 -13.54
C SER A 127 -10.71 14.90 -12.09
N SER A 128 -9.60 14.25 -11.76
CA SER A 128 -8.92 14.29 -10.47
C SER A 128 -7.43 14.44 -10.71
N GLU A 129 -6.80 15.36 -9.99
CA GLU A 129 -5.34 15.45 -9.90
C GLU A 129 -4.86 14.68 -8.66
N PRO A 130 -3.70 14.00 -8.72
CA PRO A 130 -3.00 13.55 -7.52
C PRO A 130 -2.52 14.75 -6.70
N PRO A 131 -2.48 14.65 -5.36
CA PRO A 131 -1.72 15.60 -4.54
C PRO A 131 -0.24 15.64 -4.96
N ASN A 132 0.45 16.74 -4.67
CA ASN A 132 1.88 16.85 -4.90
C ASN A 132 2.58 17.49 -3.68
N PRO A 133 3.33 16.72 -2.87
CA PRO A 133 3.49 15.27 -2.98
C PRO A 133 2.21 14.50 -2.60
N PHE A 134 2.05 13.29 -3.13
CA PHE A 134 1.03 12.33 -2.70
C PHE A 134 1.62 11.28 -1.75
N ASN A 135 0.77 10.49 -1.12
CA ASN A 135 1.15 9.33 -0.31
C ASN A 135 0.31 8.10 -0.73
N ASN A 136 0.68 6.91 -0.25
CA ASN A 136 0.00 5.67 -0.59
C ASN A 136 -1.49 5.67 -0.22
N GLN A 137 -1.93 6.42 0.78
CA GLN A 137 -3.34 6.53 1.09
C GLN A 137 -4.14 7.28 0.01
N ASP A 138 -3.52 8.20 -0.72
CA ASP A 138 -4.17 8.85 -1.87
C ASP A 138 -4.37 7.86 -3.03
N VAL A 139 -3.44 6.90 -3.22
CA VAL A 139 -3.56 5.80 -4.20
C VAL A 139 -4.66 4.82 -3.79
N VAL A 140 -4.69 4.43 -2.50
CA VAL A 140 -5.76 3.57 -1.96
C VAL A 140 -7.13 4.26 -2.10
N ASP A 141 -7.27 5.53 -1.70
CA ASP A 141 -8.51 6.30 -1.81
C ASP A 141 -9.04 6.34 -3.25
N ILE A 142 -8.16 6.52 -4.25
CA ILE A 142 -8.58 6.61 -5.66
C ILE A 142 -8.93 5.26 -6.26
N LEU A 143 -8.20 4.19 -5.95
CA LEU A 143 -8.52 2.83 -6.37
C LEU A 143 -9.83 2.36 -5.75
N TYR A 144 -10.01 2.53 -4.43
CA TYR A 144 -11.26 2.19 -3.74
C TYR A 144 -12.46 2.94 -4.34
N GLY A 145 -12.27 4.22 -4.72
CA GLY A 145 -13.30 5.01 -5.42
C GLY A 145 -13.65 4.50 -6.81
N LEU A 146 -12.69 3.96 -7.57
CA LEU A 146 -12.91 3.37 -8.89
C LEU A 146 -13.58 1.99 -8.81
N LEU A 147 -13.18 1.16 -7.83
CA LEU A 147 -13.78 -0.13 -7.50
C LEU A 147 -15.26 0.03 -7.16
N LEU A 148 -15.58 0.87 -6.15
CA LEU A 148 -16.97 1.16 -5.75
C LEU A 148 -17.84 1.80 -6.84
N ALA A 149 -17.22 2.36 -7.89
CA ALA A 149 -17.92 2.93 -9.03
C ALA A 149 -18.18 1.91 -10.16
N GLY A 150 -17.63 0.69 -10.07
CA GLY A 150 -17.61 -0.29 -11.15
C GLY A 150 -16.82 0.19 -12.38
N ALA A 151 -15.83 1.06 -12.19
CA ALA A 151 -15.00 1.61 -13.26
C ALA A 151 -13.82 0.70 -13.62
N ILE A 152 -13.44 -0.17 -12.69
CA ILE A 152 -12.45 -1.26 -12.77
C ILE A 152 -13.06 -2.46 -12.01
N PRO A 153 -12.71 -3.72 -12.32
CA PRO A 153 -13.29 -4.89 -11.66
C PRO A 153 -12.93 -4.93 -10.18
N GLU A 154 -13.75 -5.58 -9.36
CA GLU A 154 -13.43 -5.85 -7.96
C GLU A 154 -12.45 -7.05 -7.85
N PRO A 155 -11.61 -7.17 -6.80
CA PRO A 155 -10.59 -8.24 -6.71
C PRO A 155 -11.16 -9.66 -6.54
N ASP A 156 -12.46 -9.80 -6.27
CA ASP A 156 -13.22 -11.04 -6.35
C ASP A 156 -13.69 -11.38 -7.79
N ASP A 157 -13.89 -10.37 -8.65
CA ASP A 157 -14.13 -10.55 -10.09
C ASP A 157 -12.81 -10.82 -10.86
N ASP A 158 -11.72 -10.13 -10.51
CA ASP A 158 -10.40 -10.24 -11.15
C ASP A 158 -9.25 -10.36 -10.13
N PRO A 159 -9.01 -11.55 -9.54
CA PRO A 159 -7.99 -11.77 -8.53
C PRO A 159 -6.54 -11.79 -9.08
N LEU A 160 -6.37 -11.56 -10.39
CA LEU A 160 -5.06 -11.41 -11.04
C LEU A 160 -4.81 -9.97 -11.53
N ALA A 161 -5.68 -9.04 -11.15
CA ALA A 161 -5.57 -7.63 -11.50
C ALA A 161 -4.38 -6.96 -10.82
N LEU A 162 -3.57 -6.26 -11.61
CA LEU A 162 -2.60 -5.28 -11.13
C LEU A 162 -2.99 -3.90 -11.67
N TYR A 163 -3.47 -3.03 -10.79
CA TYR A 163 -3.88 -1.67 -11.14
C TYR A 163 -2.64 -0.77 -11.21
N THR A 164 -2.27 -0.32 -12.42
CA THR A 164 -1.01 0.41 -12.64
C THR A 164 -1.27 1.89 -12.90
N LEU A 165 -0.91 2.74 -11.95
CA LEU A 165 -1.13 4.19 -12.00
C LEU A 165 0.05 4.93 -12.65
N PHE A 166 -0.24 5.65 -13.72
CA PHE A 166 0.72 6.51 -14.41
C PHE A 166 0.49 7.97 -13.99
N LEU A 167 1.49 8.58 -13.34
CA LEU A 167 1.38 9.90 -12.73
C LEU A 167 1.66 11.06 -13.72
N PRO A 168 1.15 12.27 -13.46
CA PRO A 168 1.51 13.47 -14.21
C PRO A 168 3.01 13.79 -14.09
N PRO A 169 3.62 14.45 -15.10
CA PRO A 169 5.00 14.89 -15.03
C PRO A 169 5.28 15.78 -13.81
N GLY A 170 6.29 15.42 -13.01
CA GLY A 170 6.73 16.21 -11.85
C GLY A 170 5.90 16.06 -10.57
N VAL A 171 5.00 15.07 -10.51
CA VAL A 171 4.36 14.64 -9.26
C VAL A 171 5.31 13.72 -8.48
N THR A 172 5.44 13.94 -7.17
CA THR A 172 6.33 13.17 -6.28
C THR A 172 5.56 12.47 -5.18
N SER A 173 6.11 11.37 -4.65
CA SER A 173 5.56 10.66 -3.48
C SER A 173 6.33 11.03 -2.21
N ILE A 174 5.67 10.89 -1.05
CA ILE A 174 6.28 10.94 0.27
C ILE A 174 6.88 9.56 0.64
N ASP A 175 6.31 8.47 0.11
CA ASP A 175 6.57 7.11 0.58
C ASP A 175 7.69 6.40 -0.22
N SER A 176 7.76 6.60 -1.54
CA SER A 176 8.81 6.07 -2.43
C SER A 176 9.35 7.15 -3.38
N SER A 177 10.47 6.90 -4.07
CA SER A 177 11.18 7.94 -4.84
C SER A 177 10.68 8.12 -6.28
N ILE A 178 10.45 7.02 -7.01
CA ILE A 178 10.04 7.06 -8.43
C ILE A 178 9.00 6.00 -8.83
N GLY A 179 8.81 4.96 -8.02
CA GLY A 179 7.83 3.90 -8.24
C GLY A 179 7.70 3.04 -6.99
N GLU A 180 6.57 2.35 -6.91
CA GLU A 180 6.29 1.34 -5.90
C GLU A 180 5.13 0.44 -6.38
N HIS A 181 5.19 -0.83 -5.99
CA HIS A 181 4.04 -1.73 -5.95
C HIS A 181 3.74 -2.17 -4.52
N SER A 182 2.46 -2.36 -4.23
CA SER A 182 1.97 -2.73 -2.91
C SER A 182 0.52 -3.23 -3.03
N TYR A 183 -0.13 -3.47 -1.90
CA TYR A 183 -1.47 -4.01 -1.83
C TYR A 183 -2.27 -3.42 -0.66
N PHE A 184 -3.59 -3.50 -0.74
CA PHE A 184 -4.48 -3.21 0.39
C PHE A 184 -5.66 -4.17 0.43
N ALA A 185 -6.17 -4.46 1.63
CA ALA A 185 -7.37 -5.26 1.80
C ALA A 185 -8.62 -4.44 1.39
N TYR A 186 -9.34 -4.92 0.39
CA TYR A 186 -10.61 -4.40 -0.05
C TYR A 186 -11.77 -5.23 0.52
N TYR A 187 -12.85 -4.55 0.91
CA TYR A 187 -14.04 -5.18 1.46
C TYR A 187 -15.26 -4.72 0.67
N ASN A 188 -15.91 -5.66 -0.03
CA ASN A 188 -17.14 -5.38 -0.76
C ASN A 188 -18.31 -5.20 0.23
N LEU A 189 -18.60 -3.94 0.57
CA LEU A 189 -19.68 -3.56 1.49
C LEU A 189 -21.08 -3.70 0.88
N THR A 190 -21.23 -4.17 -0.37
CA THR A 190 -22.55 -4.48 -0.94
C THR A 190 -23.02 -5.89 -0.58
N HIS A 191 -22.12 -6.81 -0.22
CA HIS A 191 -22.40 -8.21 0.10
C HIS A 191 -22.72 -8.47 1.59
N LEU A 192 -23.40 -7.52 2.27
CA LEU A 192 -23.76 -7.58 3.70
C LEU A 192 -24.75 -8.72 4.09
N TRP A 193 -25.15 -9.60 3.16
CA TRP A 193 -26.16 -10.64 3.39
C TRP A 193 -25.73 -12.07 3.06
N LEU A 194 -24.46 -12.30 2.75
CA LEU A 194 -23.90 -13.65 2.58
C LEU A 194 -22.72 -13.88 3.52
N ALA A 195 -22.37 -15.15 3.74
CA ALA A 195 -21.33 -15.61 4.68
C ALA A 195 -19.88 -15.24 4.27
N ASP A 196 -19.74 -14.27 3.38
CA ASP A 196 -18.51 -13.85 2.71
C ASP A 196 -18.08 -12.42 3.11
N ALA A 197 -18.91 -11.71 3.88
CA ALA A 197 -18.71 -10.32 4.34
C ALA A 197 -17.53 -10.12 5.34
N GLY A 198 -16.55 -11.03 5.33
CA GLY A 198 -15.37 -11.05 6.19
C GLY A 198 -14.09 -11.56 5.52
N LEU A 199 -14.13 -11.99 4.25
CA LEU A 199 -12.92 -12.28 3.47
C LEU A 199 -12.54 -11.03 2.68
N GLY A 200 -11.64 -10.22 3.25
CA GLY A 200 -11.05 -9.11 2.51
C GLY A 200 -10.11 -9.64 1.44
N SER A 201 -10.40 -9.34 0.18
CA SER A 201 -9.50 -9.66 -0.95
C SER A 201 -8.46 -8.55 -1.10
N ASN A 202 -7.21 -8.91 -1.34
CA ASN A 202 -6.17 -7.92 -1.59
C ASN A 202 -6.31 -7.32 -2.99
N VAL A 203 -6.25 -6.00 -3.06
CA VAL A 203 -6.10 -5.22 -4.30
C VAL A 203 -4.62 -4.94 -4.48
N HIS A 204 -4.00 -5.50 -5.51
CA HIS A 204 -2.60 -5.27 -5.86
C HIS A 204 -2.49 -4.09 -6.83
N TYR A 205 -1.59 -3.15 -6.52
CA TYR A 205 -1.38 -1.96 -7.34
C TYR A 205 0.10 -1.67 -7.54
N ALA A 206 0.40 -0.93 -8.59
CA ALA A 206 1.69 -0.28 -8.76
C ALA A 206 1.50 1.16 -9.24
N TRP A 207 2.48 2.03 -9.02
CA TRP A 207 2.49 3.36 -9.61
C TRP A 207 3.88 3.75 -10.12
N THR A 208 3.90 4.59 -11.16
CA THR A 208 5.14 5.09 -11.75
C THR A 208 5.13 6.61 -11.79
N ALA A 209 6.19 7.24 -11.29
CA ALA A 209 6.46 8.65 -11.54
C ALA A 209 6.71 8.91 -13.03
N ASN A 210 6.62 10.18 -13.41
CA ASN A 210 6.79 10.62 -14.79
C ASN A 210 7.71 11.85 -14.83
N ASN A 211 8.80 11.77 -15.60
CA ASN A 211 9.73 12.88 -15.82
C ASN A 211 9.55 13.55 -17.20
N GLY A 212 8.53 13.14 -17.98
CA GLY A 212 8.31 13.57 -19.35
C GLY A 212 8.97 12.69 -20.42
N SER A 213 9.54 11.53 -20.07
CA SER A 213 10.08 10.54 -21.02
C SER A 213 9.34 9.20 -20.93
N LEU A 214 9.02 8.63 -22.10
CA LEU A 214 8.47 7.28 -22.20
C LEU A 214 9.43 6.24 -21.61
N ASP A 215 10.73 6.35 -21.93
CA ASP A 215 11.74 5.39 -21.48
C ASP A 215 11.85 5.33 -19.95
N PHE A 216 11.67 6.47 -19.27
CA PHE A 216 11.67 6.52 -17.81
C PHE A 216 10.44 5.80 -17.25
N VAL A 217 9.25 6.16 -17.73
CA VAL A 217 7.97 5.56 -17.30
C VAL A 217 7.98 4.06 -17.53
N THR A 218 8.47 3.59 -18.68
CA THR A 218 8.49 2.15 -19.01
C THR A 218 9.56 1.39 -18.26
N THR A 219 10.71 2.01 -17.95
CA THR A 219 11.75 1.40 -17.11
C THR A 219 11.23 1.19 -15.68
N VAL A 220 10.62 2.21 -15.07
CA VAL A 220 10.00 2.08 -13.73
C VAL A 220 8.86 1.07 -13.76
N PHE A 221 7.94 1.18 -14.72
CA PHE A 221 6.85 0.20 -14.89
C PHE A 221 7.36 -1.24 -14.99
N SER A 222 8.43 -1.49 -15.74
CA SER A 222 9.00 -2.83 -15.89
C SER A 222 9.67 -3.37 -14.62
N HIS A 223 10.10 -2.50 -13.71
CA HIS A 223 10.59 -2.86 -12.38
C HIS A 223 9.40 -3.33 -11.52
N GLU A 224 8.42 -2.45 -11.32
CA GLU A 224 7.22 -2.77 -10.51
C GLU A 224 6.47 -4.00 -11.04
N LEU A 225 6.40 -4.16 -12.37
CA LEU A 225 5.71 -5.27 -13.02
C LEU A 225 6.30 -6.63 -12.62
N VAL A 226 7.61 -6.80 -12.71
CA VAL A 226 8.21 -8.12 -12.49
C VAL A 226 8.19 -8.51 -11.03
N GLU A 227 8.37 -7.54 -10.15
CA GLU A 227 8.31 -7.73 -8.70
C GLU A 227 6.90 -8.06 -8.26
N ALA A 228 5.90 -7.23 -8.61
CA ALA A 228 4.49 -7.52 -8.33
C ALA A 228 3.99 -8.84 -8.95
N CYS A 229 4.54 -9.28 -10.10
CA CYS A 229 4.18 -10.60 -10.64
C CYS A 229 4.74 -11.75 -9.81
N THR A 230 5.93 -11.60 -9.23
CA THR A 230 6.60 -12.65 -8.44
C THR A 230 6.32 -12.61 -6.94
N ASP A 231 6.00 -11.44 -6.37
CA ASP A 231 5.68 -11.27 -4.95
C ASP A 231 4.82 -10.04 -4.66
N PRO A 232 3.54 -9.99 -5.08
CA PRO A 232 2.67 -8.82 -4.94
C PRO A 232 2.36 -8.41 -3.48
N GLU A 233 2.81 -9.19 -2.49
CA GLU A 233 2.54 -8.99 -1.06
C GLU A 233 3.78 -9.08 -0.17
N GLY A 234 4.98 -9.27 -0.73
CA GLY A 234 6.22 -9.47 0.03
C GLY A 234 6.19 -10.70 0.94
N THR A 235 5.61 -11.80 0.46
CA THR A 235 5.47 -13.09 1.16
C THR A 235 5.84 -14.30 0.30
N THR A 236 6.46 -14.09 -0.86
CA THR A 236 6.66 -15.08 -1.93
C THR A 236 8.11 -15.15 -2.35
N ILE A 237 8.57 -14.39 -3.36
CA ILE A 237 9.93 -14.44 -3.89
C ILE A 237 10.77 -13.31 -3.28
N LEU A 238 11.37 -13.59 -2.12
CA LEU A 238 12.25 -12.65 -1.43
C LEU A 238 13.70 -13.10 -1.42
N GLY A 239 14.61 -12.14 -1.52
CA GLY A 239 16.04 -12.38 -1.38
C GLY A 239 16.39 -12.81 0.05
N VAL A 240 17.29 -13.79 0.16
CA VAL A 240 17.80 -14.26 1.47
C VAL A 240 18.76 -13.23 2.07
N GLU A 241 19.09 -13.37 3.36
CA GLU A 241 20.04 -12.49 4.06
C GLU A 241 21.34 -12.28 3.26
N GLY A 242 21.70 -11.01 3.03
CA GLY A 242 22.86 -10.62 2.21
C GLY A 242 22.60 -10.46 0.71
N THR A 243 21.38 -10.70 0.21
CA THR A 243 21.03 -10.50 -1.20
C THR A 243 20.88 -9.01 -1.56
N CYS A 244 20.27 -8.24 -0.67
CA CYS A 244 20.02 -6.81 -0.81
C CYS A 244 20.70 -6.00 0.29
N ALA A 245 20.99 -4.72 0.00
CA ALA A 245 21.57 -3.78 0.97
C ALA A 245 20.58 -2.69 1.41
N GLN A 246 19.50 -2.47 0.64
CA GLN A 246 18.44 -1.53 0.94
C GLN A 246 17.47 -2.05 2.01
N SER A 247 16.71 -1.13 2.60
CA SER A 247 15.60 -1.42 3.50
C SER A 247 14.28 -1.49 2.72
N GLY A 248 13.52 -2.55 2.91
CA GLY A 248 12.24 -2.79 2.24
C GLY A 248 12.02 -4.28 2.09
N TRP A 249 11.20 -4.67 1.13
CA TRP A 249 11.34 -5.98 0.50
C TRP A 249 12.68 -6.06 -0.26
N CYS A 250 13.11 -7.28 -0.57
CA CYS A 250 14.35 -7.54 -1.30
C CYS A 250 13.99 -8.38 -2.51
N GLU A 251 13.91 -7.74 -3.65
CA GLU A 251 13.12 -8.22 -4.78
C GLU A 251 13.98 -8.44 -6.05
N ILE A 252 13.39 -9.04 -7.08
CA ILE A 252 14.17 -9.50 -8.24
C ILE A 252 14.58 -8.36 -9.19
N GLY A 253 13.91 -7.20 -9.13
CA GLY A 253 14.27 -5.98 -9.84
C GLY A 253 15.32 -5.18 -9.09
N ASP A 254 15.18 -5.04 -7.76
CA ASP A 254 16.12 -4.36 -6.85
C ASP A 254 17.60 -4.62 -7.19
N VAL A 255 18.02 -5.89 -7.20
CA VAL A 255 19.43 -6.31 -7.41
C VAL A 255 19.94 -6.08 -8.84
N CYS A 256 19.07 -5.59 -9.72
CA CYS A 256 19.30 -5.27 -11.12
C CYS A 256 19.01 -3.79 -11.45
N THR A 257 18.74 -2.97 -10.43
CA THR A 257 18.56 -1.51 -10.54
C THR A 257 19.71 -0.86 -11.29
N GLY A 258 19.38 0.07 -12.19
CA GLY A 258 20.35 0.76 -13.05
C GLY A 258 20.85 -0.06 -14.25
N THR A 259 20.48 -1.33 -14.39
CA THR A 259 20.77 -2.14 -15.59
C THR A 259 19.54 -2.20 -16.48
N THR A 260 19.55 -1.44 -17.57
CA THR A 260 18.42 -1.28 -18.51
C THR A 260 18.76 -1.73 -19.93
N GLY A 261 17.73 -1.91 -20.76
CA GLY A 261 17.86 -2.30 -22.15
C GLY A 261 16.54 -2.16 -22.90
N GLN A 262 16.47 -2.71 -24.11
CA GLN A 262 15.34 -2.51 -25.03
C GLN A 262 14.66 -3.85 -25.36
N VAL A 263 13.33 -3.91 -25.23
CA VAL A 263 12.50 -5.04 -25.69
C VAL A 263 11.41 -4.51 -26.59
N ASP A 264 11.35 -5.01 -27.84
CA ASP A 264 10.38 -4.58 -28.86
C ASP A 264 10.21 -3.05 -28.96
N GLY A 265 11.33 -2.32 -28.83
CA GLY A 265 11.37 -0.84 -28.84
C GLY A 265 10.75 -0.17 -27.61
N VAL A 266 10.90 -0.79 -26.42
CA VAL A 266 10.54 -0.22 -25.11
C VAL A 266 11.74 -0.34 -24.17
N SER A 267 12.11 0.76 -23.52
CA SER A 267 13.11 0.73 -22.44
C SER A 267 12.55 -0.01 -21.23
N VAL A 268 13.27 -1.03 -20.76
CA VAL A 268 12.94 -1.84 -19.59
C VAL A 268 14.16 -1.99 -18.69
N GLN A 269 13.91 -2.22 -17.40
CA GLN A 269 14.94 -2.68 -16.47
C GLN A 269 15.12 -4.19 -16.59
N SER A 270 16.35 -4.66 -16.42
CA SER A 270 16.62 -6.08 -16.18
C SER A 270 16.15 -6.53 -14.79
N TYR A 271 15.94 -7.84 -14.65
CA TYR A 271 15.60 -8.49 -13.39
C TYR A 271 16.42 -9.77 -13.21
N TRP A 272 16.52 -10.24 -11.97
CA TRP A 272 17.35 -11.39 -11.63
C TRP A 272 16.78 -12.69 -12.17
N SER A 273 17.61 -13.45 -12.89
CA SER A 273 17.36 -14.85 -13.20
C SER A 273 18.15 -15.73 -12.24
N GLN A 274 17.43 -16.44 -11.35
CA GLN A 274 18.01 -17.44 -10.47
C GLN A 274 18.57 -18.66 -11.23
N ARG A 275 18.04 -18.93 -12.44
CA ARG A 275 18.49 -19.96 -13.40
C ARG A 275 19.82 -19.58 -14.05
N ASP A 276 19.94 -18.35 -14.53
CA ASP A 276 21.11 -17.88 -15.29
C ASP A 276 22.17 -17.21 -14.41
N LEU A 277 21.85 -16.98 -13.12
CA LEU A 277 22.70 -16.32 -12.11
C LEU A 277 23.18 -14.93 -12.53
N THR A 278 22.33 -14.20 -13.25
CA THR A 278 22.58 -12.84 -13.73
C THR A 278 21.27 -12.06 -13.86
N CYS A 279 21.37 -10.74 -13.94
CA CYS A 279 20.29 -9.89 -14.42
C CYS A 279 20.07 -10.13 -15.93
N VAL A 280 18.81 -10.32 -16.34
CA VAL A 280 18.42 -10.64 -17.72
C VAL A 280 17.42 -9.63 -18.28
N ILE A 281 17.42 -9.48 -19.61
CA ILE A 281 16.39 -8.78 -20.38
C ILE A 281 15.94 -9.72 -21.50
N PRO A 282 14.92 -10.56 -21.26
CA PRO A 282 14.47 -11.52 -22.26
C PRO A 282 13.89 -10.82 -23.50
N SER A 283 14.36 -11.23 -24.67
CA SER A 283 14.03 -10.61 -25.96
C SER A 283 13.85 -11.66 -27.05
N ARG A 284 13.08 -11.34 -28.10
CA ARG A 284 12.88 -12.19 -29.29
C ARG A 284 14.14 -12.17 -30.16
N GLY A 285 15.21 -12.82 -29.73
CA GLY A 285 16.46 -12.85 -30.52
C GLY A 285 17.71 -13.39 -29.84
N ALA A 286 17.70 -13.69 -28.54
CA ALA A 286 18.84 -14.32 -27.86
C ALA A 286 18.92 -15.83 -28.16
N VAL A 287 19.15 -16.19 -29.43
CA VAL A 287 19.80 -17.48 -29.72
C VAL A 287 21.22 -17.35 -29.18
N ALA A 288 21.53 -18.09 -28.14
CA ALA A 288 22.90 -18.16 -27.64
C ALA A 288 23.79 -18.75 -28.73
N ASP A 289 24.66 -17.93 -29.33
CA ASP A 289 25.73 -18.40 -30.22
C ASP A 289 26.81 -19.07 -29.37
N ALA A 290 26.46 -20.25 -28.87
CA ALA A 290 27.35 -21.13 -28.15
C ALA A 290 27.97 -22.11 -29.15
N THR A 291 29.28 -21.94 -29.39
CA THR A 291 30.21 -22.87 -30.05
C THR A 291 30.43 -22.67 -31.55
N THR A 292 31.47 -21.91 -31.91
CA THR A 292 32.44 -22.33 -32.93
C THR A 292 33.85 -21.89 -32.51
N PRO A 293 34.88 -22.77 -32.44
CA PRO A 293 36.23 -22.39 -32.03
C PRO A 293 37.02 -21.66 -33.12
N ALA A 294 38.10 -20.98 -32.69
CA ALA A 294 38.93 -20.11 -33.52
C ALA A 294 39.62 -20.81 -34.73
N ALA A 295 39.79 -20.04 -35.80
CA ALA A 295 40.79 -20.28 -36.84
C ALA A 295 41.49 -18.95 -37.22
N ASP A 296 42.81 -19.00 -37.35
CA ASP A 296 43.73 -17.85 -37.51
C ASP A 296 43.87 -17.43 -39.01
N PRO A 297 44.69 -16.44 -39.45
CA PRO A 297 44.17 -15.39 -40.32
C PRO A 297 44.83 -15.35 -41.71
N ALA A 298 44.08 -15.00 -42.75
CA ALA A 298 44.68 -14.52 -44.00
C ALA A 298 43.72 -13.72 -44.91
N ARG A 299 44.32 -12.72 -45.58
CA ARG A 299 44.05 -12.30 -46.97
C ARG A 299 42.94 -11.28 -47.26
N THR A 300 43.30 -10.01 -47.07
CA THR A 300 43.20 -8.90 -48.06
C THR A 300 41.99 -8.83 -49.01
N ALA A 301 41.19 -7.77 -48.89
CA ALA A 301 40.99 -6.78 -49.98
C ALA A 301 40.18 -5.55 -49.49
N GLU A 302 40.76 -4.36 -49.58
CA GLU A 302 39.97 -3.13 -49.77
C GLU A 302 39.58 -3.00 -51.25
N PRO A 303 38.66 -2.08 -51.59
CA PRO A 303 39.18 -0.83 -52.16
C PRO A 303 38.58 0.45 -51.54
N SER A 304 39.44 1.44 -51.40
CA SER A 304 39.15 2.80 -50.93
C SER A 304 38.49 3.69 -51.98
N VAL A 305 37.68 4.67 -51.55
CA VAL A 305 37.42 5.90 -52.30
C VAL A 305 37.57 7.12 -51.37
N THR A 306 38.56 7.95 -51.71
CA THR A 306 39.06 9.14 -51.00
C THR A 306 38.21 10.40 -51.21
N ALA A 307 38.06 11.27 -50.19
CA ALA A 307 38.02 12.75 -50.36
C ALA A 307 38.01 13.56 -49.01
N THR A 308 39.19 13.81 -48.44
CA THR A 308 39.51 15.05 -47.67
C THR A 308 39.93 16.17 -48.66
N PRO A 309 40.03 17.49 -48.34
CA PRO A 309 40.65 18.14 -47.15
C PRO A 309 39.84 19.39 -46.61
N VAL A 310 40.26 20.28 -45.68
CA VAL A 310 41.51 21.10 -45.54
C VAL A 310 41.80 21.59 -44.09
N ALA A 311 43.11 21.66 -43.79
CA ALA A 311 43.82 21.96 -42.52
C ALA A 311 44.01 23.49 -42.24
N ILE A 312 44.75 24.03 -41.24
CA ILE A 312 45.77 23.47 -40.30
C ILE A 312 45.74 23.99 -38.83
N PRO A 313 46.06 25.27 -38.52
CA PRO A 313 47.16 25.56 -37.56
C PRO A 313 46.72 26.17 -36.20
N SER A 314 47.53 26.25 -35.13
CA SER A 314 48.88 25.72 -34.75
C SER A 314 49.07 25.95 -33.22
N GLY A 315 49.93 25.21 -32.50
CA GLY A 315 50.25 25.51 -31.09
C GLY A 315 51.09 24.49 -30.32
N ALA A 316 52.38 24.78 -30.12
CA ALA A 316 53.41 23.89 -29.60
C ALA A 316 53.44 23.65 -28.07
N GLN A 317 53.99 22.48 -27.66
CA GLN A 317 54.74 22.16 -26.42
C GLN A 317 54.00 22.29 -25.05
N SER A 318 54.15 21.37 -24.09
CA SER A 318 55.42 20.99 -23.45
C SER A 318 55.31 19.71 -22.60
N SER A 319 56.42 19.00 -22.38
CA SER A 319 56.55 17.78 -21.60
C SER A 319 56.98 18.02 -20.14
N VAL A 320 56.29 17.44 -19.15
CA VAL A 320 56.78 17.32 -17.76
C VAL A 320 56.45 15.94 -17.20
N ALA A 321 57.44 15.27 -16.60
CA ALA A 321 57.31 13.94 -16.01
C ALA A 321 56.75 13.97 -14.56
N PRO A 322 56.14 12.88 -14.05
CA PRO A 322 55.68 12.79 -12.67
C PRO A 322 56.86 12.62 -11.69
N ARG A 323 56.82 13.30 -10.54
CA ARG A 323 57.71 13.06 -9.39
C ARG A 323 57.16 11.94 -8.49
N PRO A 324 58.02 11.21 -7.76
CA PRO A 324 57.62 10.04 -6.97
C PRO A 324 56.98 10.36 -5.62
N SER A 325 56.35 9.33 -5.06
CA SER A 325 55.59 9.30 -3.80
C SER A 325 56.37 9.78 -2.57
N ALA A 326 55.66 10.44 -1.65
CA ALA A 326 56.10 10.63 -0.27
C ALA A 326 55.31 9.69 0.66
N SER A 327 56.00 8.76 1.32
CA SER A 327 55.41 7.91 2.36
C SER A 327 55.07 8.73 3.60
N VAL A 328 53.85 8.60 4.11
CA VAL A 328 53.49 9.08 5.45
C VAL A 328 53.55 7.90 6.43
N ILE A 329 54.37 8.07 7.46
CA ILE A 329 54.58 7.10 8.54
C ILE A 329 53.39 7.19 9.52
N PRO A 330 52.74 6.08 9.91
CA PRO A 330 51.73 6.11 10.96
C PRO A 330 52.40 6.26 12.35
N LEU A 331 51.98 7.27 13.13
CA LEU A 331 52.34 7.36 14.54
C LEU A 331 51.55 6.35 15.39
N PRO A 332 52.10 5.88 16.53
CA PRO A 332 51.45 4.89 17.38
C PRO A 332 50.21 5.46 18.08
N ALA A 333 49.13 4.69 18.10
CA ALA A 333 47.90 5.05 18.80
C ALA A 333 48.11 5.06 20.33
N THR A 334 47.74 6.17 20.97
CA THR A 334 47.53 6.21 22.42
C THR A 334 46.21 5.53 22.76
N PRO A 335 46.11 4.78 23.88
CA PRO A 335 44.88 4.11 24.27
C PRO A 335 43.87 5.13 24.79
N VAL A 336 42.96 5.58 23.92
CA VAL A 336 41.77 6.32 24.34
C VAL A 336 40.84 5.34 25.05
N SER A 337 40.52 5.64 26.31
CA SER A 337 39.67 4.81 27.17
C SER A 337 38.36 4.44 26.49
N ALA A 338 37.96 3.17 26.63
CA ALA A 338 36.69 2.68 26.10
C ALA A 338 35.52 3.54 26.59
N PRO A 339 34.52 3.85 25.73
CA PRO A 339 33.24 4.36 26.19
C PRO A 339 32.65 3.34 27.17
N ALA A 340 32.15 3.83 28.31
CA ALA A 340 31.48 2.96 29.26
C ALA A 340 30.35 2.20 28.56
N THR A 341 30.28 0.89 28.76
CA THR A 341 29.16 0.06 28.31
C THR A 341 27.87 0.72 28.77
N PRO A 342 26.90 1.01 27.87
CA PRO A 342 25.62 1.53 28.31
C PRO A 342 25.02 0.50 29.27
N ALA A 343 24.74 0.93 30.50
CA ALA A 343 24.19 0.04 31.51
C ALA A 343 22.92 -0.60 30.96
N THR A 344 22.89 -1.95 30.95
CA THR A 344 21.77 -2.72 30.43
C THR A 344 20.48 -2.16 31.05
N PRO A 345 19.53 -1.64 30.27
CA PRO A 345 18.30 -1.11 30.84
C PRO A 345 17.62 -2.24 31.63
N PRO A 346 17.16 -1.99 32.86
CA PRO A 346 16.53 -3.04 33.67
C PRO A 346 15.39 -3.65 32.86
N ALA A 347 15.38 -4.97 32.77
CA ALA A 347 14.55 -5.69 31.82
C ALA A 347 13.07 -5.28 31.94
N ARG A 348 12.55 -4.59 30.91
CA ARG A 348 11.13 -4.18 30.81
C ARG A 348 10.15 -5.37 30.88
N GLY A 349 10.64 -6.61 30.80
CA GLY A 349 9.88 -7.86 30.92
C GLY A 349 9.66 -8.40 32.35
N ALA A 350 9.94 -7.63 33.41
CA ALA A 350 9.63 -8.04 34.80
C ALA A 350 8.26 -7.52 35.28
N LEU A 351 7.92 -6.24 35.06
CA LEU A 351 6.68 -5.64 35.54
C LEU A 351 5.46 -5.92 34.64
N ASN A 352 5.64 -6.03 33.32
CA ASN A 352 4.54 -6.41 32.40
C ASN A 352 4.00 -7.83 32.65
N ARG A 353 4.73 -8.66 33.41
CA ARG A 353 4.43 -10.09 33.61
C ARG A 353 3.41 -10.37 34.74
N ILE A 354 2.86 -9.33 35.37
CA ILE A 354 1.98 -9.45 36.55
C ILE A 354 0.49 -9.37 36.19
N LEU A 355 0.13 -8.97 34.96
CA LEU A 355 -1.27 -8.89 34.51
C LEU A 355 -1.60 -9.62 33.20
N GLN A 356 -0.64 -10.11 32.41
CA GLN A 356 -1.00 -10.89 31.21
C GLN A 356 -1.67 -12.21 31.61
N LEU A 357 -2.95 -12.35 31.24
CA LEU A 357 -3.79 -13.47 31.61
C LEU A 357 -3.59 -14.61 30.59
N ASP A 358 -2.48 -15.35 30.68
CA ASP A 358 -2.01 -16.34 29.69
C ASP A 358 -2.95 -17.57 29.55
N LEU A 359 -4.15 -17.36 29.01
CA LEU A 359 -5.15 -18.37 28.69
C LEU A 359 -5.23 -18.59 27.17
N PRO A 360 -5.64 -19.79 26.70
CA PRO A 360 -5.72 -20.09 25.28
C PRO A 360 -6.89 -19.36 24.59
N PRO A 361 -6.81 -19.11 23.26
CA PRO A 361 -7.87 -18.45 22.48
C PRO A 361 -9.25 -19.10 22.66
N ALA A 362 -9.27 -20.44 22.77
CA ALA A 362 -10.47 -21.22 23.00
C ALA A 362 -11.21 -20.87 24.30
N PHE A 363 -10.51 -20.42 25.35
CA PHE A 363 -11.16 -19.95 26.58
C PHE A 363 -11.98 -18.69 26.30
N PHE A 364 -11.40 -17.70 25.62
CA PHE A 364 -12.08 -16.46 25.28
C PHE A 364 -13.23 -16.69 24.31
N PHE A 365 -13.07 -17.60 23.34
CA PHE A 365 -14.18 -18.01 22.46
C PHE A 365 -15.39 -18.51 23.27
N TRP A 366 -15.19 -19.38 24.26
CA TRP A 366 -16.28 -19.87 25.10
C TRP A 366 -16.87 -18.79 26.02
N VAL A 367 -16.05 -17.85 26.52
CA VAL A 367 -16.54 -16.69 27.29
C VAL A 367 -17.45 -15.80 26.44
N GLU A 368 -17.04 -15.44 25.23
CA GLU A 368 -17.85 -14.64 24.31
C GLU A 368 -19.10 -15.37 23.83
N PHE A 369 -19.00 -16.68 23.57
CA PHE A 369 -20.14 -17.52 23.22
C PHE A 369 -21.17 -17.58 24.36
N LEU A 370 -20.73 -17.65 25.61
CA LEU A 370 -21.60 -17.55 26.78
C LEU A 370 -22.23 -16.16 26.93
N TYR A 371 -21.50 -15.08 26.65
CA TYR A 371 -22.07 -13.73 26.60
C TYR A 371 -23.13 -13.59 25.50
N LEU A 372 -22.88 -14.14 24.30
CA LEU A 372 -23.84 -14.15 23.20
C LEU A 372 -25.11 -14.93 23.57
N ILE A 373 -24.98 -16.12 24.18
CA ILE A 373 -26.12 -16.89 24.70
C ILE A 373 -26.88 -16.08 25.77
N ALA A 374 -26.18 -15.47 26.72
CA ALA A 374 -26.81 -14.68 27.79
C ALA A 374 -27.58 -13.48 27.22
N LEU A 375 -27.04 -12.79 26.20
CA LEU A 375 -27.73 -11.72 25.49
C LEU A 375 -28.98 -12.23 24.77
N ILE A 376 -28.88 -13.33 24.00
CA ILE A 376 -30.00 -13.94 23.27
C ILE A 376 -31.11 -14.38 24.24
N VAL A 377 -30.75 -15.06 25.33
CA VAL A 377 -31.70 -15.46 26.39
C VAL A 377 -32.34 -14.22 27.03
N GLY A 378 -31.56 -13.18 27.30
CA GLY A 378 -32.06 -11.90 27.79
C GLY A 378 -33.08 -11.25 26.84
N ALA A 379 -32.83 -11.26 25.53
CA ALA A 379 -33.77 -10.75 24.53
C ALA A 379 -35.05 -11.60 24.44
N ILE A 380 -34.94 -12.94 24.51
CA ILE A 380 -36.10 -13.83 24.54
C ILE A 380 -36.94 -13.58 25.81
N LEU A 381 -36.30 -13.46 26.97
CA LEU A 381 -36.97 -13.14 28.23
C LEU A 381 -37.60 -11.75 28.20
N TRP A 382 -36.98 -10.76 27.57
CA TRP A 382 -37.55 -9.43 27.38
C TRP A 382 -38.75 -9.41 26.42
N VAL A 383 -38.73 -10.21 25.35
CA VAL A 383 -39.81 -10.24 24.34
C VAL A 383 -40.97 -11.16 24.74
N LYS A 384 -40.74 -12.16 25.59
CA LYS A 384 -41.74 -13.18 25.96
C LYS A 384 -42.13 -13.18 27.43
N GLY A 385 -41.26 -12.73 28.32
CA GLY A 385 -41.49 -12.69 29.76
C GLY A 385 -42.18 -11.40 30.18
N THR A 386 -43.51 -11.35 30.06
CA THR A 386 -44.30 -10.17 30.47
C THR A 386 -44.03 -9.74 31.91
N TRP A 387 -43.81 -10.71 32.80
CA TRP A 387 -43.42 -10.51 34.20
C TRP A 387 -42.14 -9.69 34.38
N LEU A 388 -41.24 -9.66 33.39
CA LEU A 388 -39.97 -8.94 33.49
C LEU A 388 -40.17 -7.43 33.40
N HIS A 389 -41.20 -6.98 32.66
CA HIS A 389 -41.56 -5.55 32.56
C HIS A 389 -42.20 -5.01 33.85
N ASP A 390 -42.74 -5.88 34.71
CA ASP A 390 -43.28 -5.48 36.02
C ASP A 390 -42.17 -5.10 37.02
N TYR A 391 -40.93 -5.60 36.80
CA TYR A 391 -39.76 -5.37 37.67
C TYR A 391 -38.66 -4.52 37.03
N LEU A 392 -38.54 -4.50 35.70
CA LEU A 392 -37.56 -3.71 34.96
C LEU A 392 -38.26 -2.67 34.07
N PRO A 393 -37.98 -1.37 34.23
CA PRO A 393 -38.59 -0.33 33.40
C PRO A 393 -38.07 -0.41 31.95
N GLU A 394 -38.88 -0.05 30.95
CA GLU A 394 -38.43 -0.03 29.54
C GLU A 394 -37.21 0.89 29.29
N GLN A 395 -37.03 1.90 30.14
CA GLN A 395 -36.00 2.93 30.01
C GLN A 395 -35.49 3.39 31.38
N ILE A 396 -34.19 3.67 31.44
CA ILE A 396 -33.52 4.25 32.61
C ILE A 396 -33.28 5.73 32.29
N GLY A 397 -34.12 6.60 32.86
CA GLY A 397 -34.18 8.00 32.45
C GLY A 397 -34.52 8.14 30.97
N PRO A 398 -33.71 8.84 30.15
CA PRO A 398 -33.96 9.00 28.72
C PRO A 398 -33.45 7.84 27.84
N ILE A 399 -32.84 6.80 28.42
CA ILE A 399 -32.16 5.71 27.69
C ILE A 399 -33.01 4.41 27.75
N PRO A 400 -33.55 3.90 26.63
CA PRO A 400 -34.18 2.59 26.56
C PRO A 400 -33.20 1.46 26.93
N ILE A 401 -33.66 0.44 27.67
CA ILE A 401 -32.80 -0.70 28.06
C ILE A 401 -32.23 -1.46 26.84
N SER A 402 -32.92 -1.42 25.69
CA SER A 402 -32.41 -1.99 24.45
C SER A 402 -31.09 -1.37 24.00
N ILE A 403 -30.81 -0.09 24.30
CA ILE A 403 -29.62 0.62 23.83
C ILE A 403 -28.32 0.03 24.42
N PRO A 404 -28.13 -0.08 25.75
CA PRO A 404 -27.03 -0.83 26.32
C PRO A 404 -26.92 -2.27 25.82
N TRP A 405 -28.06 -2.96 25.65
CA TRP A 405 -28.07 -4.36 25.18
C TRP A 405 -27.55 -4.50 23.74
N PHE A 406 -27.99 -3.64 22.82
CA PHE A 406 -27.52 -3.66 21.42
C PHE A 406 -26.04 -3.26 21.32
N GLY A 407 -25.58 -2.31 22.15
CA GLY A 407 -24.17 -1.98 22.27
C GLY A 407 -23.31 -3.15 22.76
N ALA A 408 -23.77 -3.87 23.79
CA ALA A 408 -23.12 -5.09 24.26
C ALA A 408 -23.05 -6.17 23.18
N LEU A 409 -24.14 -6.39 22.43
CA LEU A 409 -24.18 -7.34 21.32
C LEU A 409 -23.16 -6.99 20.24
N GLY A 410 -23.06 -5.72 19.83
CA GLY A 410 -22.07 -5.26 18.87
C GLY A 410 -20.64 -5.57 19.31
N ALA A 411 -20.32 -5.29 20.58
CA ALA A 411 -18.99 -5.54 21.12
C ALA A 411 -18.64 -7.04 21.27
N VAL A 412 -19.61 -7.89 21.59
CA VAL A 412 -19.42 -9.37 21.63
C VAL A 412 -19.18 -9.91 20.22
N LEU A 413 -19.91 -9.45 19.21
CA LEU A 413 -19.73 -9.95 17.84
C LEU A 413 -18.37 -9.56 17.23
N ILE A 414 -17.90 -8.31 17.43
CA ILE A 414 -16.54 -7.93 17.00
C ILE A 414 -15.46 -8.69 17.78
N SER A 415 -15.74 -9.08 19.03
CA SER A 415 -14.84 -9.92 19.81
C SER A 415 -14.67 -11.31 19.22
N ILE A 416 -15.79 -11.97 18.89
CA ILE A 416 -15.79 -13.29 18.24
C ILE A 416 -15.07 -13.22 16.88
N ALA A 417 -15.32 -12.17 16.10
CA ALA A 417 -14.62 -11.94 14.83
C ALA A 417 -13.09 -11.80 15.02
N GLY A 418 -12.65 -11.01 16.00
CA GLY A 418 -11.24 -10.89 16.36
C GLY A 418 -10.61 -12.23 16.78
N ILE A 419 -11.33 -13.03 17.58
CA ILE A 419 -10.85 -14.37 17.97
C ILE A 419 -10.71 -15.29 16.77
N SER A 420 -11.62 -15.24 15.78
CA SER A 420 -11.48 -16.03 14.55
C SER A 420 -10.33 -15.56 13.65
N ALA A 421 -10.07 -14.25 13.55
CA ALA A 421 -9.01 -13.70 12.71
C ALA A 421 -7.60 -13.92 13.28
N HIS A 422 -7.46 -13.93 14.61
CA HIS A 422 -6.17 -13.99 15.31
C HIS A 422 -5.90 -15.34 16.01
N ASN A 423 -6.47 -16.45 15.50
CA ASN A 423 -6.26 -17.81 16.06
C ASN A 423 -5.77 -18.80 14.99
N VAL A 424 -4.94 -18.34 14.05
CA VAL A 424 -4.39 -19.19 12.98
C VAL A 424 -3.14 -19.93 13.46
N VAL A 425 -3.19 -21.26 13.51
CA VAL A 425 -2.05 -22.11 13.87
C VAL A 425 -1.00 -22.05 12.76
N GLY A 426 0.20 -21.59 13.09
CA GLY A 426 1.26 -21.33 12.09
C GLY A 426 1.08 -20.03 11.31
N GLY A 427 0.13 -19.17 11.71
CA GLY A 427 -0.11 -17.88 11.09
C GLY A 427 1.04 -16.87 11.27
N THR A 428 1.00 -15.84 10.43
CA THR A 428 1.87 -14.66 10.47
C THR A 428 1.71 -13.86 11.77
N ALA A 429 2.57 -12.84 11.96
CA ALA A 429 2.48 -11.96 13.12
C ALA A 429 1.12 -11.24 13.30
N SER A 430 0.35 -11.07 12.21
CA SER A 430 -0.98 -10.47 12.20
C SER A 430 -2.13 -11.46 12.41
N THR A 431 -1.90 -12.78 12.27
CA THR A 431 -2.96 -13.82 12.35
C THR A 431 -2.76 -14.81 13.52
N ARG A 432 -1.62 -14.72 14.20
CA ARG A 432 -1.36 -15.36 15.50
C ARG A 432 -2.10 -14.66 16.63
N TRP A 433 -2.33 -15.40 17.72
CA TRP A 433 -2.89 -14.84 18.96
C TRP A 433 -1.89 -13.94 19.67
N ASP A 434 -2.36 -12.78 20.15
CA ASP A 434 -1.63 -11.91 21.07
C ASP A 434 -2.33 -11.86 22.44
N PRO A 435 -1.72 -12.44 23.50
CA PRO A 435 -2.23 -12.37 24.87
C PRO A 435 -2.47 -10.95 25.42
N SER A 436 -1.94 -9.90 24.79
CA SER A 436 -2.20 -8.51 25.20
C SER A 436 -3.69 -8.12 25.12
N TYR A 437 -4.46 -8.76 24.22
CA TYR A 437 -5.91 -8.52 24.03
C TYR A 437 -6.80 -9.37 24.95
N ASN A 438 -6.25 -10.20 25.83
CA ASN A 438 -7.04 -11.11 26.66
C ASN A 438 -8.07 -10.39 27.57
N PHE A 439 -7.73 -9.24 28.15
CA PHE A 439 -8.70 -8.39 28.86
C PHE A 439 -9.62 -7.60 27.92
N TRP A 440 -9.16 -7.27 26.72
CA TRP A 440 -9.95 -6.56 25.70
C TRP A 440 -11.17 -7.39 25.32
N HIS A 441 -11.07 -8.73 25.28
CA HIS A 441 -12.21 -9.65 25.09
C HIS A 441 -13.14 -9.66 26.32
N ILE A 442 -12.63 -9.97 27.53
CA ILE A 442 -13.46 -10.07 28.75
C ILE A 442 -14.32 -8.81 29.00
N ALA A 443 -13.81 -7.62 28.66
CA ALA A 443 -14.51 -6.35 28.88
C ALA A 443 -15.63 -6.04 27.86
N ARG A 444 -15.75 -6.78 26.74
CA ARG A 444 -16.57 -6.41 25.57
C ARG A 444 -18.02 -6.06 25.89
N PRO A 445 -18.82 -6.87 26.62
CA PRO A 445 -20.23 -6.55 26.85
C PRO A 445 -20.43 -5.22 27.59
N LEU A 446 -19.57 -4.93 28.57
CA LEU A 446 -19.66 -3.72 29.40
C LEU A 446 -19.22 -2.48 28.63
N VAL A 447 -18.12 -2.57 27.88
CA VAL A 447 -17.61 -1.46 27.07
C VAL A 447 -18.56 -1.15 25.91
N GLY A 448 -19.07 -2.19 25.24
CA GLY A 448 -20.09 -2.06 24.20
C GLY A 448 -21.36 -1.40 24.69
N ALA A 449 -21.88 -1.82 25.86
CA ALA A 449 -23.05 -1.21 26.48
C ALA A 449 -22.86 0.29 26.76
N ALA A 450 -21.69 0.67 27.28
CA ALA A 450 -21.36 2.07 27.55
C ALA A 450 -21.26 2.88 26.24
N VAL A 451 -20.53 2.40 25.24
CA VAL A 451 -20.28 3.13 23.99
C VAL A 451 -21.52 3.21 23.10
N GLY A 452 -22.34 2.15 23.03
CA GLY A 452 -23.65 2.20 22.39
C GLY A 452 -24.60 3.20 23.04
N THR A 453 -24.53 3.35 24.37
CA THR A 453 -25.28 4.38 25.11
C THR A 453 -24.81 5.79 24.79
N VAL A 454 -23.50 6.02 24.66
CA VAL A 454 -22.97 7.34 24.23
C VAL A 454 -23.43 7.67 22.81
N GLY A 455 -23.37 6.73 21.86
CA GLY A 455 -23.86 6.91 20.49
C GLY A 455 -25.35 7.29 20.43
N TYR A 456 -26.18 6.64 21.25
CA TYR A 456 -27.59 7.01 21.41
C TYR A 456 -27.79 8.43 21.95
N LEU A 457 -27.03 8.84 22.96
CA LEU A 457 -27.13 10.19 23.53
C LEU A 457 -26.67 11.27 22.53
N MET A 458 -25.67 10.98 21.70
CA MET A 458 -25.27 11.85 20.59
C MET A 458 -26.39 12.01 19.55
N LEU A 459 -27.03 10.91 19.15
CA LEU A 459 -28.20 10.96 18.26
C LEU A 459 -29.35 11.77 18.87
N ALA A 460 -29.63 11.57 20.16
CA ALA A 460 -30.66 12.31 20.88
C ALA A 460 -30.40 13.83 20.85
N ALA A 461 -29.16 14.25 21.12
CA ALA A 461 -28.75 15.65 21.06
C ALA A 461 -28.88 16.25 19.65
N VAL A 462 -28.57 15.50 18.59
CA VAL A 462 -28.72 15.97 17.20
C VAL A 462 -30.19 16.12 16.80
N LEU A 463 -31.06 15.17 17.18
CA LEU A 463 -32.49 15.24 16.88
C LEU A 463 -33.19 16.40 17.62
N ASP A 464 -32.78 16.67 18.86
CA ASP A 464 -33.25 17.83 19.62
C ASP A 464 -32.76 19.16 19.01
N ALA A 465 -31.45 19.25 18.68
CA ALA A 465 -30.85 20.44 18.07
C ALA A 465 -31.42 20.78 16.68
N THR A 466 -31.84 19.77 15.90
CA THR A 466 -32.46 19.96 14.58
C THR A 466 -33.96 20.29 14.62
N ARG A 467 -34.56 20.35 15.82
CA ARG A 467 -35.98 20.72 16.05
C ARG A 467 -36.98 19.96 15.16
N VAL A 468 -36.78 18.64 14.98
CA VAL A 468 -37.81 17.79 14.36
C VAL A 468 -38.96 17.62 15.36
N ALA A 469 -39.92 18.54 15.29
CA ALA A 469 -40.99 18.68 16.27
C ALA A 469 -41.81 17.39 16.40
N GLY A 470 -41.76 16.77 17.59
CA GLY A 470 -42.55 15.58 17.94
C GLY A 470 -41.85 14.23 17.77
N THR A 471 -40.61 14.15 17.25
CA THR A 471 -39.88 12.88 17.15
C THR A 471 -38.82 12.74 18.24
N THR A 472 -39.06 11.86 19.21
CA THR A 472 -38.03 11.44 20.18
C THR A 472 -37.26 10.21 19.67
N PRO A 473 -36.01 9.97 20.13
CA PRO A 473 -35.27 8.73 19.83
C PRO A 473 -35.98 7.44 20.32
N SER A 474 -36.89 7.60 21.28
CA SER A 474 -37.75 6.55 21.85
C SER A 474 -39.08 6.35 21.12
N SER A 475 -39.37 7.14 20.07
CA SER A 475 -40.58 7.00 19.25
C SER A 475 -40.58 5.67 18.47
N PRO A 476 -41.73 4.99 18.27
CA PRO A 476 -41.77 3.63 17.70
C PRO A 476 -41.08 3.46 16.34
N GLY A 477 -41.16 4.46 15.46
CA GLY A 477 -40.46 4.46 14.15
C GLY A 477 -38.96 4.77 14.22
N VAL A 478 -38.47 5.32 15.34
CA VAL A 478 -37.07 5.72 15.56
C VAL A 478 -36.32 4.68 16.41
N ARG A 479 -37.01 3.95 17.30
CA ARG A 479 -36.46 2.86 18.13
C ARG A 479 -35.59 1.85 17.35
N PRO A 480 -35.94 1.39 16.13
CA PRO A 480 -35.08 0.48 15.36
C PRO A 480 -33.76 1.14 14.92
N VAL A 481 -33.81 2.42 14.53
CA VAL A 481 -32.64 3.19 14.09
C VAL A 481 -31.70 3.49 15.26
N SER A 482 -32.25 3.84 16.43
CA SER A 482 -31.44 4.06 17.63
C SER A 482 -30.81 2.76 18.17
N ASN A 483 -31.52 1.63 18.10
CA ASN A 483 -30.95 0.31 18.39
C ASN A 483 -29.82 -0.08 17.42
N LEU A 484 -30.00 0.15 16.11
CA LEU A 484 -28.95 -0.08 15.10
C LEU A 484 -27.71 0.79 15.36
N ILE A 485 -27.90 2.08 15.70
CA ILE A 485 -26.79 2.97 16.04
C ILE A 485 -26.06 2.49 17.30
N ALA A 486 -26.78 2.08 18.35
CA ALA A 486 -26.17 1.53 19.55
C ALA A 486 -25.31 0.28 19.25
N PHE A 487 -25.83 -0.63 18.40
CA PHE A 487 -25.11 -1.79 17.91
C PHE A 487 -23.83 -1.42 17.14
N LEU A 488 -23.93 -0.50 16.17
CA LEU A 488 -22.79 -0.07 15.36
C LEU A 488 -21.69 0.59 16.21
N PHE A 489 -22.06 1.37 17.21
CA PHE A 489 -21.11 2.01 18.13
C PHE A 489 -20.42 0.97 19.04
N GLY A 490 -21.14 -0.06 19.50
CA GLY A 490 -20.53 -1.19 20.20
C GLY A 490 -19.60 -2.03 19.32
N TYR A 491 -19.93 -2.19 18.03
CA TYR A 491 -19.16 -2.96 17.05
C TYR A 491 -17.92 -2.22 16.51
N ARG A 492 -17.93 -0.88 16.49
CA ARG A 492 -16.85 -0.02 15.94
C ARG A 492 -16.23 0.92 16.99
N GLU A 493 -16.01 0.38 18.20
CA GLU A 493 -15.55 1.13 19.38
C GLU A 493 -14.25 1.93 19.13
N GLU A 494 -13.25 1.32 18.50
CA GLU A 494 -11.93 1.95 18.32
C GLU A 494 -11.98 3.14 17.35
N SER A 495 -12.71 3.01 16.24
CA SER A 495 -12.96 4.11 15.29
C SER A 495 -13.69 5.27 15.97
N PHE A 496 -14.64 4.98 16.88
CA PHE A 496 -15.33 6.00 17.66
C PHE A 496 -14.41 6.68 18.68
N ARG A 497 -13.55 5.93 19.36
CA ARG A 497 -12.59 6.46 20.33
C ARG A 497 -11.55 7.37 19.65
N GLU A 498 -11.08 7.00 18.46
CA GLU A 498 -10.24 7.85 17.60
C GLU A 498 -10.96 9.15 17.20
N LEU A 499 -12.24 9.06 16.81
CA LEU A 499 -13.04 10.23 16.45
C LEU A 499 -13.24 11.19 17.63
N ILE A 500 -13.47 10.68 18.86
CA ILE A 500 -13.52 11.52 20.07
C ILE A 500 -12.18 12.20 20.31
N LYS A 501 -11.05 11.48 20.27
CA LYS A 501 -9.71 12.08 20.48
C LYS A 501 -9.52 13.27 19.53
N ARG A 502 -9.70 13.06 18.23
CA ARG A 502 -9.54 14.11 17.20
C ARG A 502 -10.49 15.29 17.41
N ALA A 503 -11.73 15.05 17.84
CA ALA A 503 -12.68 16.11 18.15
C ALA A 503 -12.30 16.91 19.40
N VAL A 504 -11.81 16.24 20.45
CA VAL A 504 -11.32 16.86 21.69
C VAL A 504 -10.05 17.67 21.41
N ASP A 505 -9.10 17.11 20.65
CA ASP A 505 -7.86 17.79 20.25
C ASP A 505 -8.15 19.07 19.44
N LEU A 506 -9.14 19.01 18.53
CA LEU A 506 -9.59 20.16 17.75
C LEU A 506 -10.29 21.23 18.61
N LEU A 507 -11.05 20.82 19.62
CA LEU A 507 -11.78 21.72 20.54
C LEU A 507 -10.88 22.33 21.63
N LEU A 508 -9.77 21.66 22.00
CA LEU A 508 -8.87 22.07 23.07
C LEU A 508 -7.56 22.70 22.60
N GLN A 509 -7.29 22.77 21.29
CA GLN A 509 -6.14 23.51 20.76
C GLN A 509 -6.20 24.99 21.17
N PRO A 510 -5.19 25.53 21.88
CA PRO A 510 -5.11 26.96 22.15
C PRO A 510 -4.93 27.72 20.83
N GLY A 511 -5.91 28.56 20.49
CA GLY A 511 -5.97 29.23 19.19
C GLY A 511 -4.70 30.03 18.89
N VAL A 512 -3.93 29.56 17.91
CA VAL A 512 -2.82 30.32 17.31
C VAL A 512 -3.44 31.54 16.63
N ARG A 513 -3.35 32.70 17.29
CA ARG A 513 -3.79 33.98 16.72
C ARG A 513 -2.98 34.23 15.45
N GLY A 514 -3.66 34.30 14.31
CA GLY A 514 -3.03 34.59 13.02
C GLY A 514 -2.24 35.90 13.07
N GLY A 515 -0.95 35.81 12.76
CA GLY A 515 -0.08 36.97 12.64
C GLY A 515 -0.46 37.80 11.43
N ALA A 516 -1.22 38.88 11.64
CA ALA A 516 -1.54 39.83 10.60
C ALA A 516 -0.31 40.70 10.26
N SER A 517 0.50 40.26 9.29
CA SER A 517 1.52 41.10 8.65
C SER A 517 0.84 42.07 7.67
N GLY A 518 0.25 43.14 8.19
CA GLY A 518 -0.41 44.16 7.38
C GLY A 518 0.59 45.07 6.67
N THR A 519 0.69 44.95 5.34
CA THR A 519 1.29 45.98 4.47
C THR A 519 0.19 46.96 4.01
N PRO A 520 0.32 48.28 4.25
CA PRO A 520 -0.65 49.26 3.74
C PRO A 520 -0.45 49.49 2.23
N PRO A 521 -1.52 49.80 1.47
CA PRO A 521 -1.40 50.20 0.07
C PRO A 521 -0.80 51.62 -0.06
N PRO A 522 -0.04 51.91 -1.14
CA PRO A 522 0.53 53.24 -1.35
C PRO A 522 -0.55 54.26 -1.76
N SER A 523 -0.52 55.44 -1.13
CA SER A 523 -1.35 56.60 -1.48
C SER A 523 -0.95 57.22 -2.82
N PRO A 524 -1.90 57.74 -3.62
CA PRO A 524 -1.58 58.42 -4.88
C PRO A 524 -0.85 59.74 -4.62
N ARG A 525 0.10 60.08 -5.51
CA ARG A 525 0.78 61.39 -5.58
C ARG A 525 0.05 62.29 -6.59
N PRO A 526 0.16 63.63 -6.44
CA PRO A 526 -0.68 64.61 -7.13
C PRO A 526 -0.43 64.70 -8.64
#